data_AF-A0A174C9M4-F1
#
_entry.id   AF-A0A174C9M4-F1
#
_cell.length_a   1.000
_cell.length_b   1.000
_cell.length_c   1.000
_cell.angle_alpha   90.00
_cell.angle_beta   90.00
_cell.angle_gamma   90.00
#
_symmetry.space_group_name_H-M   'P 1'
#
loop_
_entity.id
_entity.type
_entity.pdbx_description
1 polymer ?
#
loop_
_entity_poly.entity_id
_entity_poly.type
_entity_poly.pdbx_seq_one_letter_code
_entity_poly.pdbx_strand_id
1 'polypeptide(L)'
;MKKRYIIMVILICIVALLGYLQYGREEQAVNTMVSTSDTFYKQEFDVIANKLFILDKEKYAEVLIEKAVGNKYRNVRFSYDITGYPNEIIISVYNTEWHYQHNCMTFQIMYTSDDGKLETKNCVE
;
A
#
# COMPACT_ATOMS: atom_id res chain seq x y z
N MET A 1 -31.42 -25.03 -21.43
CA MET A 1 -31.71 -23.79 -20.66
C MET A 1 -31.18 -23.83 -19.22
N LYS A 2 -31.53 -24.83 -18.39
CA LYS A 2 -31.07 -24.93 -16.98
C LYS A 2 -29.54 -24.93 -16.78
N LYS A 3 -28.78 -25.69 -17.59
CA LYS A 3 -27.31 -25.72 -17.49
C LYS A 3 -26.63 -24.38 -17.79
N ARG A 4 -27.14 -23.63 -18.78
CA ARG A 4 -26.63 -22.27 -19.11
C ARG A 4 -26.92 -21.27 -17.99
N TYR A 5 -28.08 -21.38 -17.35
CA TYR A 5 -28.43 -20.54 -16.19
C TYR A 5 -27.49 -20.79 -15.01
N ILE A 6 -27.18 -22.06 -14.68
CA ILE A 6 -26.22 -22.40 -13.61
C ILE A 6 -24.84 -21.81 -13.90
N ILE A 7 -24.36 -21.92 -15.15
CA ILE A 7 -23.08 -21.33 -15.55
C ILE A 7 -23.10 -19.81 -15.36
N MET A 8 -24.17 -19.12 -15.77
CA MET A 8 -24.30 -17.67 -15.59
C MET A 8 -24.30 -17.26 -14.12
N VAL A 9 -25.00 -17.99 -13.25
CA VAL A 9 -25.01 -17.72 -11.80
C VAL A 9 -23.61 -17.86 -11.21
N ILE A 10 -22.89 -18.92 -11.56
CA ILE A 10 -21.50 -19.13 -11.12
C ILE A 10 -20.61 -17.98 -11.58
N LEU A 11 -20.78 -17.52 -12.83
CA LEU A 11 -19.98 -16.43 -13.40
C LEU A 11 -20.21 -15.11 -12.66
N ILE A 12 -21.47 -14.80 -12.32
CA ILE A 12 -21.82 -13.62 -11.52
C ILE A 12 -21.22 -13.73 -10.11
N CYS A 13 -21.29 -14.89 -9.47
CA CYS A 13 -20.66 -15.12 -8.17
C CYS A 13 -19.14 -14.92 -8.22
N ILE A 14 -18.48 -15.38 -9.27
CA ILE A 14 -17.03 -15.19 -9.47
C ILE A 14 -16.71 -13.70 -9.61
N VAL A 15 -17.45 -12.96 -10.44
CA VAL A 15 -17.22 -11.51 -10.62
C VAL A 15 -17.43 -10.76 -9.32
N ALA A 16 -18.48 -11.08 -8.56
CA ALA A 16 -18.74 -10.47 -7.25
C ALA A 16 -17.60 -10.77 -6.26
N LEU A 17 -17.11 -12.01 -6.24
CA LEU A 17 -15.99 -12.42 -5.39
C LEU A 17 -14.69 -11.72 -5.77
N LEU A 18 -14.38 -11.60 -7.06
CA LEU A 18 -13.23 -10.85 -7.56
C LEU A 18 -13.33 -9.35 -7.21
N GLY A 19 -14.51 -8.76 -7.34
CA GLY A 19 -14.76 -7.38 -6.92
C GLY A 19 -14.50 -7.17 -5.43
N TYR A 20 -14.98 -8.08 -4.59
CA TYR A 20 -14.71 -8.05 -3.14
C TYR A 20 -13.22 -8.19 -2.83
N LEU A 21 -12.51 -9.12 -3.49
CA LEU A 21 -11.07 -9.30 -3.29
C LEU A 21 -10.24 -8.08 -3.76
N GLN A 22 -10.71 -7.35 -4.77
CA GLN A 22 -10.00 -6.19 -5.32
C GLN A 22 -10.25 -4.90 -4.53
N TYR A 23 -11.47 -4.69 -4.00
CA TYR A 23 -11.88 -3.42 -3.41
C TYR A 23 -12.40 -3.51 -1.96
N GLY A 24 -12.82 -4.69 -1.51
CA GLY A 24 -13.46 -4.88 -0.20
C GLY A 24 -12.49 -5.04 0.96
N ARG A 25 -11.19 -5.10 0.70
CA ARG A 25 -10.14 -5.24 1.72
C ARG A 25 -9.37 -3.95 1.88
N GLU A 26 -9.19 -3.53 3.12
CA GLU A 26 -8.38 -2.37 3.47
C GLU A 26 -6.89 -2.73 3.47
N GLU A 27 -6.06 -1.75 3.10
CA GLU A 27 -4.61 -1.84 3.22
C GLU A 27 -4.14 -1.76 4.68
N GLN A 28 -2.96 -2.32 4.96
CA GLN A 28 -2.38 -2.34 6.30
C GLN A 28 -0.92 -1.94 6.25
N ALA A 29 -0.51 -1.04 7.16
CA ALA A 29 0.90 -0.67 7.34
C ALA A 29 1.58 -1.66 8.30
N VAL A 30 2.69 -2.27 7.91
CA VAL A 30 3.42 -3.24 8.72
C VAL A 30 4.90 -2.86 8.76
N ASN A 31 5.64 -3.46 9.68
CA ASN A 31 7.10 -3.32 9.80
C ASN A 31 7.60 -1.86 9.71
N THR A 32 7.24 -1.07 10.71
CA THR A 32 7.64 0.34 10.77
C THR A 32 9.05 0.49 11.33
N MET A 33 9.90 1.18 10.60
CA MET A 33 11.25 1.56 11.04
C MET A 33 11.39 3.09 10.98
N VAL A 34 11.95 3.66 12.04
CA VAL A 34 12.26 5.08 12.13
C VAL A 34 13.77 5.22 12.25
N SER A 35 14.35 6.03 11.37
CA SER A 35 15.76 6.39 11.43
C SER A 35 15.88 7.89 11.61
N THR A 36 16.48 8.31 12.72
CA THR A 36 16.65 9.72 13.09
C THR A 36 18.12 10.01 13.29
N SER A 37 18.61 11.06 12.64
CA SER A 37 19.89 11.72 12.90
C SER A 37 19.62 13.15 13.36
N ASP A 38 20.63 13.86 13.87
CA ASP A 38 20.49 15.20 14.47
C ASP A 38 19.71 16.21 13.62
N THR A 39 19.71 16.07 12.28
CA THR A 39 19.01 16.96 11.36
C THR A 39 18.12 16.24 10.33
N PHE A 40 17.97 14.92 10.40
CA PHE A 40 17.28 14.14 9.36
C PHE A 40 16.41 13.06 9.97
N TYR A 41 15.12 13.09 9.63
CA TYR A 41 14.14 12.10 10.06
C TYR A 41 13.59 11.33 8.85
N LYS A 42 13.87 10.03 8.83
CA LYS A 42 13.40 9.09 7.83
C LYS A 42 12.40 8.10 8.44
N GLN A 43 11.26 7.95 7.77
CA GLN A 43 10.23 6.97 8.12
C GLN A 43 10.18 5.89 7.02
N GLU A 44 10.41 4.65 7.41
CA GLU A 44 10.29 3.49 6.52
C GLU A 44 9.18 2.59 7.06
N PHE A 45 8.34 2.06 6.17
CA PHE A 45 7.37 1.02 6.53
C PHE A 45 6.90 0.27 5.30
N ASP A 46 6.32 -0.91 5.54
CA ASP A 46 5.77 -1.74 4.50
C ASP A 46 4.24 -1.60 4.47
N VAL A 47 3.62 -1.75 3.31
CA VAL A 47 2.17 -1.72 3.15
C VAL A 47 1.69 -2.97 2.43
N ILE A 48 0.80 -3.70 3.07
CA ILE A 48 0.05 -4.78 2.44
C ILE A 48 -1.25 -4.19 1.89
N ALA A 49 -1.31 -4.02 0.57
CA ALA A 49 -2.45 -3.39 -0.11
C ALA A 49 -3.74 -4.22 -0.01
N ASN A 50 -3.61 -5.55 0.13
CA ASN A 50 -4.72 -6.50 0.11
C ASN A 50 -5.57 -6.43 -1.17
N LYS A 51 -4.93 -6.15 -2.31
CA LYS A 51 -5.55 -6.06 -3.65
C LYS A 51 -4.99 -7.13 -4.57
N LEU A 52 -5.78 -7.57 -5.56
CA LEU A 52 -5.29 -8.54 -6.55
C LEU A 52 -4.28 -7.89 -7.49
N PHE A 53 -4.54 -6.66 -7.92
CA PHE A 53 -3.65 -5.91 -8.81
C PHE A 53 -3.73 -4.40 -8.56
N ILE A 54 -2.64 -3.68 -8.85
CA ILE A 54 -2.56 -2.22 -8.79
C ILE A 54 -2.23 -1.74 -10.22
N LEU A 55 -3.23 -1.18 -10.92
CA LEU A 55 -3.06 -0.72 -12.31
C LEU A 55 -2.23 0.56 -12.39
N ASP A 56 -2.61 1.54 -11.56
CA ASP A 56 -2.00 2.86 -11.52
C ASP A 56 -1.19 2.98 -10.22
N LYS A 57 0.10 2.72 -10.32
CA LYS A 57 1.02 2.70 -9.18
C LYS A 57 1.31 4.11 -8.66
N GLU A 58 1.37 5.10 -9.54
CA GLU A 58 1.63 6.50 -9.19
C GLU A 58 0.46 7.07 -8.40
N LYS A 59 -0.77 6.92 -8.90
CA LYS A 59 -1.97 7.36 -8.18
C LYS A 59 -2.15 6.62 -6.86
N TYR A 60 -1.84 5.32 -6.82
CA TYR A 60 -1.92 4.58 -5.56
C TYR A 60 -0.84 5.04 -4.57
N ALA A 61 0.35 5.38 -5.05
CA ALA A 61 1.42 5.93 -4.23
C ALA A 61 1.04 7.27 -3.59
N GLU A 62 0.42 8.18 -4.36
CA GLU A 62 -0.10 9.45 -3.83
C GLU A 62 -1.09 9.22 -2.68
N VAL A 63 -2.03 8.28 -2.85
CA VAL A 63 -3.01 7.94 -1.80
C VAL A 63 -2.34 7.39 -0.54
N LEU A 64 -1.31 6.54 -0.69
CA LEU A 64 -0.57 6.00 0.45
C LEU A 64 0.22 7.09 1.18
N ILE A 65 0.88 7.99 0.46
CA ILE A 65 1.61 9.11 1.07
C ILE A 65 0.65 10.09 1.76
N GLU A 66 -0.48 10.42 1.15
CA GLU A 66 -1.50 11.28 1.79
C GLU A 66 -2.02 10.64 3.09
N LYS A 67 -2.22 9.32 3.10
CA LYS A 67 -2.58 8.57 4.32
C LYS A 67 -1.45 8.57 5.34
N ALA A 68 -0.20 8.43 4.91
CA ALA A 68 0.97 8.46 5.78
C ALA A 68 1.09 9.83 6.47
N VAL A 69 1.20 10.91 5.69
CA VAL A 69 1.29 12.29 6.19
C VAL A 69 0.07 12.66 7.04
N GLY A 70 -1.13 12.23 6.62
CA GLY A 70 -2.35 12.43 7.41
C GLY A 70 -2.44 11.58 8.69
N ASN A 71 -1.51 10.65 8.91
CA ASN A 71 -1.53 9.65 9.99
C ASN A 71 -2.86 8.87 10.05
N LYS A 72 -3.37 8.46 8.87
CA LYS A 72 -4.70 7.84 8.69
C LYS A 72 -4.66 6.33 8.49
N TYR A 73 -3.50 5.69 8.67
CA TYR A 73 -3.45 4.22 8.65
C TYR A 73 -4.24 3.66 9.83
N ARG A 74 -5.12 2.70 9.55
CA ARG A 74 -6.05 2.17 10.55
C ARG A 74 -5.33 1.43 11.68
N ASN A 75 -4.24 0.73 11.33
CA ASN A 75 -3.57 -0.22 12.20
C ASN A 75 -2.26 0.32 12.81
N VAL A 76 -1.78 1.48 12.35
CA VAL A 76 -0.55 2.12 12.84
C VAL A 76 -0.79 3.62 13.01
N ARG A 77 -0.27 4.20 14.09
CA ARG A 77 -0.18 5.65 14.27
C ARG A 77 1.28 6.04 14.42
N PHE A 78 1.73 6.97 13.60
CA PHE A 78 3.07 7.54 13.70
C PHE A 78 3.09 8.70 14.72
N SER A 79 4.19 8.84 15.45
CA SER A 79 4.35 9.82 16.53
C SER A 79 4.83 11.19 16.03
N TYR A 80 4.18 11.71 14.99
CA TYR A 80 4.57 13.00 14.37
C TYR A 80 4.38 14.21 15.30
N ASP A 81 3.61 14.07 16.37
CA ASP A 81 3.45 15.05 17.44
C ASP A 81 4.71 15.22 18.29
N ILE A 82 5.54 14.17 18.40
CA ILE A 82 6.77 14.18 19.19
C ILE A 82 7.99 14.48 18.30
N THR A 83 8.11 13.80 17.17
CA THR A 83 9.30 13.90 16.29
C THR A 83 9.14 14.91 15.14
N GLY A 84 7.94 15.47 14.96
CA GLY A 84 7.61 16.23 13.76
C GLY A 84 7.32 15.33 12.56
N TYR A 85 7.11 15.96 11.40
CA TYR A 85 6.94 15.25 10.13
C TYR A 85 8.29 14.78 9.57
N PRO A 86 8.36 13.58 8.97
CA PRO A 86 9.59 13.06 8.38
C PRO A 86 10.02 13.86 7.16
N ASN A 87 11.34 14.01 7.00
CA ASN A 87 11.96 14.56 5.79
C ASN A 87 11.81 13.59 4.62
N GLU A 88 11.87 12.29 4.89
CA GLU A 88 11.76 11.25 3.87
C GLU A 88 10.84 10.12 4.34
N ILE A 89 9.92 9.70 3.48
CA ILE A 89 9.05 8.54 3.69
C ILE A 89 9.35 7.51 2.61
N ILE A 90 9.74 6.30 3.03
CA ILE A 90 9.88 5.15 2.14
C ILE A 90 8.79 4.13 2.46
N ILE A 91 8.03 3.75 1.44
CA ILE A 91 6.97 2.74 1.56
C ILE A 91 7.25 1.59 0.61
N SER A 92 7.40 0.38 1.15
CA SER A 92 7.44 -0.83 0.34
C SER A 92 6.03 -1.41 0.19
N VAL A 93 5.54 -1.56 -1.05
CA VAL A 93 4.16 -2.00 -1.29
C VAL A 93 4.12 -3.46 -1.72
N TYR A 94 3.29 -4.25 -1.05
CA TYR A 94 2.99 -5.65 -1.34
C TYR A 94 1.51 -5.83 -1.66
N ASN A 95 1.17 -6.57 -2.71
CA ASN A 95 -0.23 -6.80 -3.07
C ASN A 95 -1.00 -7.58 -2.00
N THR A 96 -0.40 -8.64 -1.45
CA THR A 96 -1.02 -9.53 -0.46
C THR A 96 -0.04 -9.94 0.63
N GLU A 97 -0.57 -10.49 1.72
CA GLU A 97 0.23 -11.03 2.82
C GLU A 97 1.18 -12.15 2.37
N TRP A 98 0.76 -12.98 1.40
CA TRP A 98 1.63 -14.00 0.82
C TRP A 98 2.86 -13.38 0.16
N HIS A 99 2.68 -12.29 -0.59
CA HIS A 99 3.80 -11.56 -1.22
C HIS A 99 4.73 -10.97 -0.15
N TYR A 100 4.17 -10.43 0.92
CA TYR A 100 4.95 -9.90 2.04
C TYR A 100 5.81 -11.00 2.72
N GLN A 101 5.22 -12.16 3.01
CA GLN A 101 5.92 -13.29 3.64
C GLN A 101 7.05 -13.86 2.77
N HIS A 102 6.93 -13.76 1.45
CA HIS A 102 7.94 -14.22 0.49
C HIS A 102 8.86 -13.10 -0.01
N ASN A 103 8.75 -11.89 0.57
CA ASN A 103 9.52 -10.70 0.19
C ASN A 103 9.38 -10.33 -1.30
N CYS A 104 8.22 -10.62 -1.90
CA CYS A 104 7.88 -10.29 -3.29
C CYS A 104 7.25 -8.89 -3.36
N MET A 105 8.09 -7.86 -3.24
CA MET A 105 7.66 -6.47 -3.28
C MET A 105 7.14 -6.08 -4.67
N THR A 106 5.99 -5.40 -4.73
CA THR A 106 5.38 -4.98 -6.00
C THR A 106 6.02 -3.71 -6.55
N PHE A 107 6.24 -2.72 -5.68
CA PHE A 107 6.98 -1.50 -5.97
C PHE A 107 7.31 -0.77 -4.66
N GLN A 108 8.22 0.17 -4.74
CA GLN A 108 8.62 1.04 -3.64
C GLN A 108 8.27 2.49 -3.96
N ILE A 109 7.86 3.22 -2.94
CA ILE A 109 7.57 4.66 -2.99
C ILE A 109 8.63 5.36 -2.16
N MET A 110 9.17 6.44 -2.71
CA MET A 110 10.07 7.34 -2.01
C MET A 110 9.49 8.75 -2.12
N TYR A 111 9.25 9.37 -0.97
CA TYR A 111 8.73 10.72 -0.86
C TYR A 111 9.69 11.57 -0.05
N THR A 112 10.06 12.74 -0.59
CA THR A 112 10.92 13.72 0.09
C THR A 112 10.13 14.99 0.35
N SER A 113 10.04 15.38 1.61
CA SER A 113 9.25 16.52 2.09
C SER A 113 9.77 17.86 1.56
N ASP A 114 11.11 18.01 1.46
CA ASP A 114 11.75 19.27 1.07
C ASP A 114 11.34 19.76 -0.34
N ASP A 115 11.16 18.82 -1.27
CA ASP A 115 10.78 19.11 -2.66
C ASP A 115 9.32 18.71 -2.98
N GLY A 116 8.62 18.07 -2.04
CA GLY A 116 7.32 17.43 -2.28
C GLY A 116 7.37 16.35 -3.38
N LYS A 117 8.56 15.82 -3.66
CA LYS A 117 8.80 14.91 -4.78
C LYS A 117 8.37 13.50 -4.40
N LEU A 118 7.56 12.89 -5.27
CA LEU A 118 7.12 11.50 -5.15
C LEU A 118 7.71 10.68 -6.29
N GLU A 119 8.45 9.63 -5.96
CA GLU A 119 9.04 8.70 -6.92
C GLU A 119 8.55 7.29 -6.64
N THR A 120 8.14 6.58 -7.69
CA THR A 120 7.82 5.15 -7.61
C THR A 120 8.89 4.35 -8.33
N LYS A 121 9.52 3.42 -7.62
CA LYS A 121 10.45 2.46 -8.19
C LYS A 121 9.78 1.10 -8.31
N ASN A 122 9.63 0.64 -9.54
CA ASN A 122 9.23 -0.75 -9.78
C ASN A 122 10.38 -1.66 -9.36
N CYS A 123 10.11 -2.61 -8.47
CA CYS A 123 10.99 -3.75 -8.27
C CYS A 123 10.69 -4.70 -9.43
N VAL A 124 11.61 -4.77 -10.39
CA VAL A 124 11.53 -5.74 -11.50
C VAL A 124 11.77 -7.12 -10.90
N GLU A 125 10.90 -8.09 -11.22
CA GLU A 125 11.12 -9.52 -10.96
C GLU A 125 12.40 -10.03 -11.62
#